data_AF-A0A845QSV7-F1
#
_entry.id   AF-A0A845QSV7-F1
#
_cell.length_a   1.000
_cell.length_b   1.000
_cell.length_c   1.000
_cell.angle_alpha   90.00
_cell.angle_beta   90.00
_cell.angle_gamma   90.00
#
_symmetry.space_group_name_H-M   'P 1'
#
loop_
_entity.id
_entity.type
_entity.pdbx_description
1 polymer ?
#
loop_
_entity_poly.entity_id
_entity_poly.type
_entity_poly.pdbx_seq_one_letter_code
_entity_poly.pdbx_strand_id
1 'polypeptide(L)'
;MFKRLNTMVLGISTDSIYSHKIFQQTSPSGRKINFPLLSDRTQRVSKKYGILNENEGFDWRGAFIIDPEGKIQAWMTNPQPVARNIDEIIRIIMALQFNRRTGRGAQAGWEPGNPGIPLGWDYVGKY
;
A
#
# COMPACT_ATOMS: atom_id res chain seq x y z
N MET A 1 -0.14 -9.51 -10.93
CA MET A 1 0.95 -8.54 -10.72
C MET A 1 1.57 -8.69 -9.33
N PHE A 2 0.94 -8.20 -8.25
CA PHE A 2 1.48 -8.29 -6.88
C PHE A 2 1.87 -9.70 -6.41
N LYS A 3 1.12 -10.74 -6.80
CA LYS A 3 1.48 -12.15 -6.53
C LYS A 3 2.89 -12.54 -7.01
N ARG A 4 3.36 -11.97 -8.13
CA ARG A 4 4.72 -12.21 -8.66
C ARG A 4 5.81 -11.56 -7.80
N LEU A 5 5.45 -10.54 -7.03
CA LEU A 5 6.31 -9.88 -6.05
C LEU A 5 6.16 -10.49 -4.65
N ASN A 6 5.61 -11.70 -4.53
CA ASN A 6 5.30 -12.31 -3.24
C ASN A 6 4.51 -11.36 -2.30
N THR A 7 3.58 -10.59 -2.85
CA THR A 7 2.82 -9.56 -2.14
C THR A 7 1.33 -9.80 -2.29
N MET A 8 0.60 -9.71 -1.17
CA MET A 8 -0.86 -9.79 -1.12
C MET A 8 -1.46 -8.38 -1.04
N VAL A 9 -2.57 -8.18 -1.74
CA VAL A 9 -3.36 -6.93 -1.66
C VAL A 9 -4.60 -7.20 -0.82
N LEU A 10 -4.95 -6.26 0.04
CA LEU A 10 -6.20 -6.26 0.80
C LEU A 10 -6.87 -4.90 0.58
N GLY A 11 -8.12 -4.92 0.11
CA GLY A 11 -8.97 -3.73 0.13
C GLY A 11 -9.70 -3.66 1.46
N ILE A 12 -9.93 -2.47 1.99
CA ILE A 12 -10.70 -2.25 3.22
C ILE A 12 -11.55 -0.99 3.05
N SER A 13 -12.75 -1.01 3.63
CA SER A 13 -13.57 0.19 3.82
C SER A 13 -14.49 0.01 5.04
N THR A 14 -15.19 1.07 5.42
CA THR A 14 -16.19 1.06 6.49
C THR A 14 -17.52 0.38 6.08
N ASP A 15 -17.63 -0.09 4.83
CA ASP A 15 -18.79 -0.80 4.33
C ASP A 15 -18.94 -2.20 4.93
N SER A 16 -20.14 -2.78 4.80
CA SER A 16 -20.42 -4.15 5.23
C SER A 16 -19.90 -5.18 4.22
N ILE A 17 -19.69 -6.42 4.66
CA ILE A 17 -19.42 -7.55 3.76
C ILE A 17 -20.54 -7.78 2.73
N TYR A 18 -21.78 -7.42 3.06
CA TYR A 18 -22.92 -7.52 2.15
C TYR A 18 -22.82 -6.48 1.03
N SER A 19 -22.43 -5.25 1.37
CA SER A 19 -22.16 -4.18 0.42
C SER A 19 -21.05 -4.59 -0.55
N HIS A 20 -19.96 -5.19 -0.04
CA HIS A 20 -18.86 -5.71 -0.86
C HIS A 20 -19.30 -6.80 -1.82
N LYS A 21 -20.11 -7.76 -1.34
CA LYS A 21 -20.66 -8.82 -2.18
C LYS A 21 -21.50 -8.26 -3.33
N ILE A 22 -22.42 -7.34 -3.03
CA ILE A 22 -23.25 -6.71 -4.06
C ILE A 22 -22.39 -5.90 -5.02
N PHE A 23 -21.42 -5.12 -4.52
CA PHE A 23 -20.50 -4.35 -5.36
C PHE A 23 -19.72 -5.23 -6.34
N GLN A 24 -19.21 -6.38 -5.88
CA GLN A 24 -18.53 -7.35 -6.74
C GLN A 24 -19.47 -7.98 -7.79
N GLN A 25 -20.77 -8.09 -7.51
CA GLN A 25 -21.75 -8.66 -8.43
C GLN A 25 -22.27 -7.64 -9.45
N THR A 26 -22.46 -6.38 -9.05
CA THR A 26 -23.17 -5.37 -9.85
C THR A 26 -22.24 -4.40 -10.56
N SER A 27 -21.09 -4.04 -9.97
CA SER A 27 -20.19 -3.05 -10.55
C SER A 27 -19.22 -3.66 -11.57
N PRO A 28 -19.04 -3.05 -12.77
CA PRO A 28 -18.01 -3.47 -13.71
C PRO A 28 -16.59 -3.44 -13.12
N SER A 29 -16.29 -2.50 -12.21
CA SER A 29 -15.00 -2.45 -11.52
C SER A 29 -14.92 -3.48 -10.40
N GLY A 30 -16.00 -3.68 -9.64
CA GLY A 30 -16.09 -4.67 -8.57
C GLY A 30 -15.84 -6.10 -9.06
N ARG A 31 -16.39 -6.47 -10.23
CA ARG A 31 -16.18 -7.79 -10.86
C ARG A 31 -14.73 -8.10 -11.20
N LYS A 32 -13.89 -7.08 -11.38
CA LYS A 32 -12.46 -7.24 -11.70
C LYS A 32 -11.59 -7.40 -10.46
N ILE A 33 -12.13 -7.17 -9.26
CA ILE A 33 -11.38 -7.28 -8.01
C ILE A 33 -11.14 -8.76 -7.69
N ASN A 34 -9.86 -9.13 -7.64
CA ASN A 34 -9.39 -10.50 -7.41
C ASN A 34 -8.62 -10.65 -6.09
N PHE A 35 -8.83 -9.72 -5.16
CA PHE A 35 -8.25 -9.71 -3.83
C PHE A 35 -9.33 -9.48 -2.77
N PRO A 36 -9.10 -9.87 -1.50
CA PRO A 36 -10.09 -9.72 -0.45
C PRO A 36 -10.50 -8.27 -0.20
N LEU A 37 -11.80 -8.05 0.00
CA LEU A 37 -12.39 -6.80 0.48
C LEU A 37 -12.81 -6.99 1.95
N LEU A 38 -12.07 -6.37 2.84
CA LEU A 38 -12.29 -6.36 4.28
C LEU A 38 -13.36 -5.32 4.64
N SER A 39 -14.11 -5.62 5.69
CA SER A 39 -15.12 -4.74 6.26
C SER A 39 -14.64 -4.22 7.61
N ASP A 40 -14.55 -2.90 7.75
CA ASP A 40 -14.33 -2.22 9.02
C ASP A 40 -15.56 -1.40 9.43
N ARG A 41 -16.71 -2.09 9.57
CA ARG A 41 -17.94 -1.45 10.05
C ARG A 41 -17.79 -0.77 11.41
N THR A 42 -16.86 -1.25 12.23
CA THR A 42 -16.55 -0.68 13.54
C THR A 42 -15.66 0.56 13.46
N GLN A 43 -15.11 0.87 12.29
CA GLN A 43 -14.15 1.96 12.02
C GLN A 43 -12.88 1.88 12.88
N ARG A 44 -12.60 0.72 13.50
CA ARG A 44 -11.49 0.56 14.45
C ARG A 44 -10.16 0.52 13.73
N VAL A 45 -10.11 -0.12 12.57
CA VAL A 45 -8.90 -0.20 11.74
C VAL A 45 -8.63 1.17 11.14
N SER A 46 -9.63 1.79 10.54
CA SER A 46 -9.52 3.12 9.94
C SER A 46 -9.03 4.19 10.92
N LYS A 47 -9.54 4.18 12.15
CA LYS A 47 -9.05 5.05 13.25
C LYS A 47 -7.60 4.73 13.62
N LYS A 48 -7.27 3.45 13.80
CA LYS A 48 -5.92 3.03 14.19
C LYS A 48 -4.86 3.38 13.14
N TYR A 49 -5.23 3.38 11.86
CA TYR A 49 -4.37 3.77 10.75
C TYR A 49 -4.43 5.28 10.44
N GLY A 50 -5.23 6.06 11.18
CA GLY A 50 -5.31 7.51 11.05
C GLY A 50 -5.93 8.00 9.73
N ILE A 51 -6.75 7.18 9.06
CA ILE A 51 -7.34 7.51 7.76
C ILE A 51 -8.85 7.72 7.81
N LEU A 52 -9.50 7.53 8.96
CA LEU A 52 -10.94 7.76 9.08
C LEU A 52 -11.24 9.27 8.98
N ASN A 53 -12.17 9.64 8.10
CA ASN A 53 -12.88 10.90 8.21
C ASN A 53 -13.98 10.74 9.27
N GLU A 54 -13.76 11.27 10.48
CA GLU A 54 -14.68 11.08 11.60
C GLU A 54 -16.02 11.79 11.40
N ASN A 55 -16.06 12.85 10.58
CA ASN A 55 -17.28 13.61 10.31
C ASN A 55 -18.21 12.86 9.35
N GLU A 56 -17.64 12.16 8.37
CA GLU A 56 -18.40 11.52 7.28
C GLU A 56 -18.42 9.99 7.35
N GLY A 57 -17.59 9.38 8.22
CA GLY A 57 -17.60 7.94 8.49
C GLY A 57 -17.00 7.05 7.40
N PHE A 58 -16.27 7.64 6.45
CA PHE A 58 -15.51 6.93 5.42
C PHE A 58 -14.01 7.16 5.54
N ASP A 59 -13.21 6.38 4.83
CA ASP A 59 -11.75 6.50 4.84
C ASP A 59 -11.24 7.47 3.77
N TRP A 60 -10.26 8.30 4.12
CA TRP A 60 -9.35 8.90 3.14
C TRP A 60 -8.65 7.80 2.34
N ARG A 61 -8.14 8.13 1.15
CA ARG A 61 -7.52 7.13 0.26
C ARG A 61 -6.12 6.76 0.74
N GLY A 62 -6.05 5.90 1.75
CA GLY A 62 -4.81 5.34 2.30
C GLY A 62 -4.30 4.12 1.54
N ALA A 63 -2.98 3.97 1.45
CA ALA A 63 -2.33 2.70 1.12
C ALA A 63 -1.14 2.51 2.05
N PHE A 64 -1.03 1.30 2.62
CA PHE A 64 0.01 0.92 3.58
C PHE A 64 0.74 -0.30 3.05
N ILE A 65 2.07 -0.24 3.04
CA ILE A 65 2.94 -1.35 2.66
C ILE A 65 3.49 -1.94 3.96
N ILE A 66 3.11 -3.17 4.25
CA ILE A 66 3.43 -3.89 5.48
C ILE A 66 4.38 -5.03 5.12
N ASP A 67 5.48 -5.15 5.87
CA ASP A 67 6.46 -6.22 5.67
C ASP A 67 6.02 -7.55 6.31
N PRO A 68 6.75 -8.66 6.06
CA PRO A 68 6.43 -9.96 6.65
C PRO A 68 6.49 -10.00 8.18
N GLU A 69 7.19 -9.08 8.82
CA GLU A 69 7.26 -8.92 10.28
C GLU A 69 6.10 -8.07 10.83
N GLY A 70 5.16 -7.64 9.98
CA GLY A 70 3.97 -6.89 10.36
C GLY A 70 4.23 -5.41 10.60
N LYS A 71 5.36 -4.86 10.14
CA LYS A 71 5.72 -3.45 10.28
C LYS A 71 5.36 -2.67 9.02
N ILE A 72 4.80 -1.47 9.21
CA ILE A 72 4.56 -0.53 8.12
C ILE A 72 5.90 0.01 7.66
N GLN A 73 6.25 -0.20 6.39
CA GLN A 73 7.48 0.28 5.77
C GLN A 73 7.27 1.55 4.95
N ALA A 74 6.06 1.73 4.41
CA ALA A 74 5.68 2.95 3.70
C ALA A 74 4.16 3.12 3.76
N TRP A 75 3.70 4.36 3.69
CA TRP A 75 2.29 4.68 3.51
C TRP A 75 2.12 5.93 2.67
N MET A 76 0.94 6.07 2.07
CA MET A 76 0.51 7.26 1.34
C MET A 76 -0.96 7.51 1.58
N THR A 77 -1.35 8.78 1.66
CA THR A 77 -2.73 9.21 1.84
C THR A 77 -3.08 10.27 0.82
N ASN A 78 -4.14 10.04 0.05
CA ASN A 78 -4.63 10.99 -0.93
C ASN A 78 -6.02 11.51 -0.51
N PRO A 79 -6.35 12.77 -0.82
CA PRO A 79 -7.71 13.26 -0.67
C PRO A 79 -8.63 12.55 -1.68
N GLN A 80 -9.95 12.58 -1.44
CA GLN A 80 -10.89 11.83 -2.28
C GLN A 80 -10.85 12.10 -3.80
N PRO A 81 -10.59 13.32 -4.31
CA PRO A 81 -10.55 13.55 -5.76
C PRO A 81 -9.26 13.03 -6.41
N VAL A 82 -8.23 12.66 -5.65
CA VAL A 82 -6.92 12.27 -6.19
C VAL A 82 -6.71 10.77 -6.06
N ALA A 83 -6.59 10.07 -7.19
CA ALA A 83 -6.33 8.64 -7.20
C ALA A 83 -4.88 8.32 -6.77
N ARG A 84 -4.65 7.07 -6.35
CA ARG A 84 -3.30 6.56 -6.04
C ARG A 84 -2.60 6.14 -7.33
N ASN A 85 -1.27 6.25 -7.33
CA ASN A 85 -0.44 5.70 -8.41
C ASN A 85 -0.02 4.26 -8.08
N ILE A 86 -0.48 3.30 -8.88
CA ILE A 86 -0.17 1.87 -8.67
C ILE A 86 1.30 1.56 -9.00
N ASP A 87 1.88 2.21 -10.00
CA ASP A 87 3.28 1.99 -10.39
C ASP A 87 4.22 2.43 -9.27
N GLU A 88 3.90 3.52 -8.58
CA GLU A 88 4.67 3.97 -7.41
C GLU A 88 4.59 2.98 -6.25
N ILE A 89 3.40 2.40 -5.99
CA ILE A 89 3.26 1.35 -4.97
C ILE A 89 4.13 0.14 -5.31
N ILE A 90 4.14 -0.28 -6.58
CA ILE A 90 4.99 -1.38 -7.05
C ILE A 90 6.47 -1.03 -6.89
N ARG A 91 6.87 0.17 -7.30
CA ARG A 91 8.25 0.65 -7.21
C ARG A 91 8.75 0.62 -5.76
N ILE A 92 7.95 1.12 -4.82
CA ILE A 92 8.28 1.08 -3.38
C ILE A 92 8.41 -0.37 -2.90
N ILE A 93 7.47 -1.27 -3.24
CA ILE A 93 7.57 -2.69 -2.87
C ILE A 93 8.87 -3.30 -3.38
N MET A 94 9.22 -3.05 -4.64
CA MET A 94 10.43 -3.58 -5.25
C MET A 94 11.69 -2.97 -4.64
N ALA A 95 11.67 -1.69 -4.26
CA ALA A 95 12.78 -1.02 -3.57
C ALA A 95 13.01 -1.63 -2.17
N LEU A 96 11.95 -1.87 -1.41
CA LEU A 96 12.01 -2.52 -0.10
C LEU A 96 12.55 -3.95 -0.20
N GLN A 97 12.08 -4.71 -1.19
CA GLN A 97 12.58 -6.07 -1.45
C GLN A 97 14.03 -6.08 -1.93
N PHE A 98 14.43 -5.12 -2.75
CA PHE A 98 15.82 -4.92 -3.18
C PHE A 98 16.73 -4.63 -1.98
N ASN A 99 16.32 -3.71 -1.11
CA ASN A 99 17.06 -3.38 0.10
C ASN A 99 17.23 -4.61 0.99
N ARG A 100 16.14 -5.35 1.27
CA ARG A 100 16.19 -6.57 2.08
C ARG A 100 17.13 -7.64 1.50
N ARG A 101 17.16 -7.80 0.17
CA ARG A 101 17.99 -8.80 -0.52
C ARG A 101 19.47 -8.41 -0.59
N THR A 102 19.78 -7.13 -0.69
CA THR A 102 21.14 -6.67 -1.03
C THR A 102 21.83 -5.89 0.09
N GLY A 103 21.09 -5.41 1.09
CA GLY A 103 21.60 -4.47 2.09
C GLY A 103 21.89 -3.07 1.54
N ARG A 104 21.53 -2.77 0.29
CA ARG A 104 21.80 -1.48 -0.36
C ARG A 104 20.60 -0.55 -0.29
N GLY A 105 20.86 0.75 -0.23
CA GLY A 105 19.85 1.80 -0.29
C GLY A 105 19.27 1.97 -1.69
N ALA A 106 17.99 2.30 -1.77
CA ALA A 106 17.31 2.75 -2.97
C ALA A 106 17.18 4.28 -2.89
N GLN A 107 17.93 5.02 -3.71
CA GLN A 107 17.95 6.48 -3.69
C GLN A 107 16.68 7.11 -4.29
N ALA A 108 16.58 8.43 -4.25
CA ALA A 108 15.48 9.16 -4.89
C ALA A 108 15.37 8.79 -6.38
N GLY A 109 14.15 8.49 -6.84
CA GLY A 109 13.91 8.05 -8.22
C GLY A 109 14.46 6.66 -8.56
N TRP A 110 14.81 5.84 -7.56
CA TRP A 110 15.24 4.47 -7.83
C TRP A 110 14.12 3.67 -8.52
N GLU A 111 14.47 2.98 -9.59
CA GLU A 111 13.61 2.08 -10.35
C GLU A 111 14.19 0.66 -10.38
N PRO A 112 13.36 -0.38 -10.58
CA PRO A 112 13.84 -1.74 -10.75
C PRO A 112 14.93 -1.86 -11.83
N GLY A 113 16.10 -2.36 -11.43
CA GLY A 113 17.28 -2.49 -12.30
C GLY A 113 18.34 -1.43 -12.05
N ASN A 114 18.00 -0.30 -11.41
CA ASN A 114 19.00 0.70 -11.04
C ASN A 114 19.95 0.16 -9.95
N PRO A 115 21.23 0.57 -9.98
CA PRO A 115 22.15 0.23 -8.91
C PRO A 115 21.69 0.87 -7.59
N GLY A 116 21.85 0.14 -6.49
CA GLY A 116 21.65 0.69 -5.15
C GLY A 116 22.91 1.38 -4.63
N ILE A 117 22.76 2.20 -3.59
CA ILE A 117 23.87 2.85 -2.88
C ILE A 117 24.29 2.02 -1.66
N PRO A 118 25.58 2.01 -1.27
CA PRO A 118 25.98 1.36 -0.04
C PRO A 118 25.42 2.12 1.18
N LEU A 119 25.10 1.39 2.24
CA LEU A 119 24.63 1.95 3.51
C LEU A 119 25.76 1.88 4.53
N GLY A 120 25.92 2.93 5.35
CA GLY A 120 26.89 2.94 6.44
C GLY A 120 27.55 4.31 6.64
N TRP A 121 28.19 4.46 7.80
CA TRP A 121 28.85 5.70 8.22
C TRP A 121 29.91 6.18 7.22
N ASP A 122 30.66 5.26 6.62
CA ASP A 122 31.72 5.58 5.66
C ASP A 122 31.20 6.22 4.36
N TYR A 123 29.89 6.15 4.10
CA TYR A 123 29.27 6.64 2.87
C TYR A 123 28.44 7.91 3.07
N VAL A 124 28.35 8.43 4.30
CA VAL A 124 27.60 9.65 4.61
C VAL A 124 28.21 10.86 3.87
N GLY A 125 27.36 11.61 3.16
CA GLY A 125 27.75 12.83 2.42
C GLY A 125 28.51 12.59 1.11
N LYS A 126 28.62 11.33 0.65
CA LYS A 126 29.34 10.97 -0.59
C LYS A 126 28.43 10.71 -1.79
N TYR A 127 27.11 10.67 -1.57
CA TYR A 127 26.06 10.42 -2.56
C TYR A 127 24.89 11.36 -2.30
#